data_AF-A0A416W381-F1
#
_entry.id   AF-A0A416W381-F1
#
_cell.length_a   1.000
_cell.length_b   1.000
_cell.length_c   1.000
_cell.angle_alpha   90.00
_cell.angle_beta   90.00
_cell.angle_gamma   90.00
#
_symmetry.space_group_name_H-M   'P 1'
#
loop_
_entity.id
_entity.type
_entity.pdbx_description
1 polymer ?
#
loop_
_entity_poly.entity_id
_entity_poly.type
_entity_poly.pdbx_seq_one_letter_code
_entity_poly.pdbx_strand_id
1 'polypeptide(L)'
;MKKILSLLLAASAMSLQAQTLLVNDFENGLGGAYVAVDGSCEVIGNPSINDGNNSANVLKITSTNFAQVGFPVSLPNGKTLNDYAGIRFQAAILPGNDPSKIHWIGFNVGVSDNKESMDLIDPESGNGAAWGDGVELKWVDVELLFNETLLAEKLTTYTSDERNVMIKLGRAEFIYAVDNIRLIEKEIKDPNAIFTFETMDLGVSNRCQMPWAGSCEIVENPYKTGINTSDKCLHIVNPECSPVTLANALPDGKNWSDYKGINFDICFIKGESLPWGSIEIGVRADNGEHTKFGSVYDENGEETAAWGECTLDTWMPIELSIKDNLVTDNVKGVSTLYIRLMKNNMEYLLDNVTLVPISSETDIKNSIIQGFSVVGVKGETIVTLEKDMVVSIVTIDGKQILSQRMVAGKHNISLPAGLYIINKNKVVVY
;
A
#
# COMPACT_ATOMS: atom_id res chain seq x y z
N MET A 1 3.78 38.24 30.22
CA MET A 1 2.39 37.78 30.44
C MET A 1 1.58 38.09 29.18
N LYS A 2 1.01 37.06 28.55
CA LYS A 2 0.13 37.06 27.35
C LYS A 2 0.78 37.50 26.03
N LYS A 3 0.55 36.86 24.88
CA LYS A 3 0.24 35.48 24.46
C LYS A 3 0.46 35.55 22.94
N ILE A 4 1.40 34.79 22.40
CA ILE A 4 1.64 34.68 20.96
C ILE A 4 0.42 33.98 20.35
N LEU A 5 -0.28 34.65 19.43
CA LEU A 5 -1.33 34.05 18.61
C LEU A 5 -0.71 33.70 17.25
N SER A 6 0.01 32.58 17.22
CA SER A 6 0.30 31.85 16.00
C SER A 6 -0.99 31.22 15.51
N LEU A 7 -1.57 31.80 14.46
CA LEU A 7 -2.59 31.14 13.64
C LEU A 7 -1.86 30.05 12.83
N LEU A 8 -1.61 28.91 13.48
CA LEU A 8 -1.31 27.68 12.77
C LEU A 8 -2.65 27.23 12.19
N LEU A 9 -2.78 27.20 10.86
CA LEU A 9 -3.79 26.34 10.24
C LEU A 9 -3.41 24.91 10.63
N ALA A 10 -3.97 24.43 11.74
CA ALA A 10 -4.20 23.02 11.93
C ALA A 10 -5.26 22.64 10.90
N ALA A 11 -4.82 22.32 9.68
CA ALA A 11 -5.52 21.31 8.93
C ALA A 11 -5.44 20.07 9.81
N SER A 12 -6.50 19.82 10.58
CA SER A 12 -6.77 18.51 11.13
C SER A 12 -6.74 17.55 9.95
N ALA A 13 -5.60 16.90 9.75
CA ALA A 13 -5.55 15.61 9.10
C ALA A 13 -6.49 14.74 9.93
N MET A 14 -7.76 14.68 9.51
CA MET A 14 -8.57 13.52 9.80
C MET A 14 -7.74 12.38 9.26
N SER A 15 -7.21 11.54 10.16
CA SER A 15 -6.65 10.27 9.74
C SER A 15 -7.78 9.57 9.00
N LEU A 16 -7.67 9.48 7.68
CA LEU A 16 -8.40 8.48 6.94
C LEU A 16 -7.68 7.18 7.27
N GLN A 17 -8.02 6.63 8.44
CA GLN A 17 -7.90 5.20 8.71
C GLN A 17 -8.44 4.53 7.47
N ALA A 18 -7.60 3.79 6.74
CA ALA A 18 -8.06 3.42 5.43
C ALA A 18 -9.24 2.46 5.56
N GLN A 19 -10.32 2.84 4.88
CA GLN A 19 -11.64 2.34 5.20
C GLN A 19 -11.77 0.99 4.53
N THR A 20 -11.77 -0.09 5.31
CA THR A 20 -12.49 -1.26 4.84
C THR A 20 -13.97 -0.87 4.77
N LEU A 21 -14.59 -1.02 3.60
CA LEU A 21 -16.02 -0.76 3.46
C LEU A 21 -16.75 -2.04 3.87
N LEU A 22 -17.42 -2.02 5.02
CA LEU A 22 -18.30 -3.12 5.42
C LEU A 22 -19.40 -3.29 4.38
N VAL A 23 -19.43 -4.48 3.77
CA VAL A 23 -20.46 -4.91 2.83
C VAL A 23 -21.61 -5.54 3.60
N ASN A 24 -21.29 -6.50 4.48
CA ASN A 24 -22.29 -7.23 5.26
C ASN A 24 -21.65 -7.96 6.45
N ASP A 25 -22.27 -7.87 7.62
CA ASP A 25 -21.95 -8.60 8.86
C ASP A 25 -23.12 -9.51 9.33
N PHE A 26 -24.18 -9.61 8.52
CA PHE A 26 -25.37 -10.45 8.74
C PHE A 26 -26.16 -10.21 10.03
N GLU A 27 -25.79 -9.20 10.83
CA GLU A 27 -26.48 -8.86 12.08
C GLU A 27 -27.92 -8.37 11.86
N ASN A 28 -28.20 -7.91 10.64
CA ASN A 28 -29.52 -7.45 10.21
C ASN A 28 -30.18 -8.41 9.21
N GLY A 29 -29.76 -9.68 9.18
CA GLY A 29 -30.25 -10.71 8.27
C GLY A 29 -29.45 -10.79 6.97
N LEU A 30 -30.04 -11.36 5.90
CA LEU A 30 -29.31 -11.70 4.66
C LEU A 30 -28.63 -10.51 3.98
N GLY A 31 -29.08 -9.26 4.20
CA GLY A 31 -28.53 -8.08 3.54
C GLY A 31 -28.53 -8.16 2.01
N GLY A 32 -29.44 -8.95 1.43
CA GLY A 32 -29.53 -9.21 0.01
C GLY A 32 -28.55 -10.25 -0.53
N ALA A 33 -27.74 -10.90 0.32
CA ALA A 33 -26.89 -12.01 -0.10
C ALA A 33 -27.73 -13.14 -0.71
N TYR A 34 -27.22 -13.75 -1.78
CA TYR A 34 -27.91 -14.79 -2.53
C TYR A 34 -26.94 -15.81 -3.13
N VAL A 35 -27.41 -17.03 -3.37
CA VAL A 35 -26.68 -18.01 -4.15
C VAL A 35 -27.01 -17.82 -5.62
N ALA A 36 -25.99 -17.53 -6.43
CA ALA A 36 -26.12 -17.41 -7.88
C ALA A 36 -26.16 -18.80 -8.54
N VAL A 37 -25.37 -19.76 -8.06
CA VAL A 37 -25.19 -21.09 -8.66
C VAL A 37 -24.96 -22.15 -7.58
N ASP A 38 -25.50 -23.36 -7.77
CA ASP A 38 -25.15 -24.63 -7.09
C ASP A 38 -25.06 -24.63 -5.55
N GLY A 39 -26.08 -24.08 -4.87
CA GLY A 39 -26.18 -24.20 -3.42
C GLY A 39 -27.34 -23.43 -2.81
N SER A 40 -27.26 -23.22 -1.49
CA SER A 40 -28.17 -22.38 -0.72
C SER A 40 -27.42 -21.57 0.33
N CYS A 41 -27.96 -20.41 0.72
CA CYS A 41 -27.44 -19.62 1.82
C CYS A 41 -28.55 -19.22 2.79
N GLU A 42 -28.26 -19.22 4.09
CA GLU A 42 -29.17 -18.81 5.16
C GLU A 42 -28.37 -18.15 6.28
N VAL A 43 -28.97 -17.14 6.94
CA VAL A 43 -28.38 -16.56 8.14
C VAL A 43 -28.71 -17.45 9.33
N ILE A 44 -27.68 -17.84 10.08
CA ILE A 44 -27.79 -18.65 11.28
C ILE A 44 -27.15 -17.93 12.46
N GLY A 45 -27.49 -18.34 13.68
CA GLY A 45 -26.72 -17.94 14.85
C GLY A 45 -25.29 -18.47 14.76
N ASN A 46 -24.31 -17.65 15.13
CA ASN A 46 -22.89 -18.01 15.06
C ASN A 46 -22.60 -19.26 15.91
N PRO A 47 -22.21 -20.39 15.29
CA PRO A 47 -22.01 -21.64 16.02
C PRO A 47 -20.68 -21.69 16.78
N SER A 48 -19.80 -20.70 16.59
CA SER A 48 -18.49 -20.60 17.27
C SER A 48 -18.20 -19.16 17.69
N ILE A 49 -19.14 -18.56 18.42
CA ILE A 49 -18.95 -17.24 19.01
C ILE A 49 -17.80 -17.33 20.04
N ASN A 50 -16.83 -16.40 19.95
CA ASN A 50 -15.59 -16.30 20.76
C ASN A 50 -14.32 -17.01 20.23
N ASP A 51 -14.33 -17.64 19.05
CA ASP A 51 -13.12 -18.22 18.44
C ASP A 51 -12.67 -17.42 17.20
N GLY A 52 -12.41 -16.13 17.39
CA GLY A 52 -11.97 -15.20 16.33
C GLY A 52 -13.09 -14.42 15.62
N ASN A 53 -14.36 -14.76 15.87
CA ASN A 53 -15.53 -14.01 15.40
C ASN A 53 -16.54 -13.84 16.55
N ASN A 54 -16.95 -12.59 16.79
CA ASN A 54 -17.84 -12.20 17.89
C ASN A 54 -19.24 -11.79 17.41
N SER A 55 -19.53 -11.95 16.12
CA SER A 55 -20.84 -11.69 15.53
C SER A 55 -21.86 -12.68 16.09
N ALA A 56 -23.09 -12.23 16.33
CA ALA A 56 -24.17 -13.07 16.78
C ALA A 56 -24.74 -13.90 15.62
N ASN A 57 -24.68 -13.37 14.40
CA ASN A 57 -25.24 -13.98 13.20
C ASN A 57 -24.17 -14.11 12.12
N VAL A 58 -24.26 -15.18 11.32
CA VAL A 58 -23.33 -15.44 10.21
C VAL A 58 -24.08 -16.03 9.04
N LEU A 59 -23.53 -15.92 7.83
CA LEU A 59 -24.12 -16.55 6.65
C LEU A 59 -23.60 -17.97 6.51
N LYS A 60 -24.48 -18.95 6.72
CA LYS A 60 -24.21 -20.34 6.34
C LYS A 60 -24.44 -20.52 4.84
N ILE A 61 -23.51 -21.19 4.21
CA ILE A 61 -23.55 -21.57 2.80
C ILE A 61 -23.46 -23.09 2.72
N THR A 62 -24.36 -23.70 1.96
CA THR A 62 -24.34 -25.13 1.62
C THR A 62 -24.13 -25.26 0.13
N SER A 63 -22.91 -25.63 -0.25
CA SER A 63 -22.52 -25.89 -1.64
C SER A 63 -22.98 -27.29 -2.02
N THR A 64 -23.74 -27.43 -3.10
CA THR A 64 -24.01 -28.76 -3.70
C THR A 64 -22.94 -29.13 -4.71
N ASN A 65 -22.31 -28.15 -5.35
CA ASN A 65 -21.21 -28.35 -6.30
C ASN A 65 -20.14 -27.26 -6.15
N PHE A 66 -20.20 -26.13 -6.84
CA PHE A 66 -19.26 -25.03 -6.59
C PHE A 66 -20.04 -23.75 -6.38
N ALA A 67 -20.69 -23.67 -5.22
CA ALA A 67 -21.59 -22.58 -4.91
C ALA A 67 -20.92 -21.22 -5.07
N GLN A 68 -21.60 -20.33 -5.78
CA GLN A 68 -21.20 -18.95 -5.97
C GLN A 68 -22.21 -18.08 -5.24
N VAL A 69 -21.74 -17.29 -4.28
CA VAL A 69 -22.59 -16.46 -3.42
C VAL A 69 -22.29 -15.00 -3.69
N GLY A 70 -23.33 -14.23 -4.02
CA GLY A 70 -23.26 -12.81 -4.32
C GLY A 70 -23.65 -11.96 -3.11
N PHE A 71 -22.91 -10.87 -2.94
CA PHE A 71 -23.08 -9.91 -1.85
C PHE A 71 -23.31 -8.51 -2.44
N PRO A 72 -24.52 -7.97 -2.28
CA PRO A 72 -24.81 -6.60 -2.69
C PRO A 72 -23.92 -5.57 -1.99
N VAL A 73 -23.25 -4.73 -2.77
CA VAL A 73 -22.39 -3.62 -2.34
C VAL A 73 -23.06 -2.29 -2.66
N SER A 74 -23.05 -1.41 -1.65
CA SER A 74 -23.42 -0.01 -1.80
C SER A 74 -22.16 0.83 -1.65
N LEU A 75 -21.60 1.26 -2.78
CA LEU A 75 -20.37 2.05 -2.78
C LEU A 75 -20.64 3.51 -2.38
N PRO A 76 -19.70 4.18 -1.69
CA PRO A 76 -19.77 5.60 -1.40
C PRO A 76 -19.90 6.44 -2.69
N ASN A 77 -20.48 7.64 -2.58
CA ASN A 77 -20.70 8.50 -3.74
C ASN A 77 -19.38 8.83 -4.46
N GLY A 78 -19.34 8.59 -5.77
CA GLY A 78 -18.14 8.81 -6.61
C GLY A 78 -17.10 7.70 -6.54
N LYS A 79 -17.31 6.63 -5.75
CA LYS A 79 -16.48 5.43 -5.73
C LYS A 79 -17.05 4.36 -6.66
N THR A 80 -16.15 3.57 -7.23
CA THR A 80 -16.42 2.40 -8.08
C THR A 80 -15.64 1.20 -7.54
N LEU A 81 -15.93 -0.02 -8.01
CA LEU A 81 -15.12 -1.19 -7.61
C LEU A 81 -13.63 -1.05 -7.98
N ASN A 82 -13.28 -0.20 -8.96
CA ASN A 82 -11.88 0.11 -9.29
C ASN A 82 -11.13 0.85 -8.17
N ASP A 83 -11.83 1.43 -7.19
CA ASP A 83 -11.22 2.07 -6.03
C ASP A 83 -10.85 1.08 -4.92
N TYR A 84 -11.13 -0.21 -5.10
CA TYR A 84 -10.91 -1.27 -4.12
C TYR A 84 -9.92 -2.31 -4.67
N ALA A 85 -9.00 -2.77 -3.82
CA ALA A 85 -7.96 -3.74 -4.15
C ALA A 85 -8.49 -5.18 -4.09
N GLY A 86 -9.56 -5.44 -3.35
CA GLY A 86 -10.08 -6.78 -3.12
C GLY A 86 -11.18 -6.84 -2.08
N ILE A 87 -11.42 -8.06 -1.59
CA ILE A 87 -12.37 -8.40 -0.54
C ILE A 87 -11.64 -9.08 0.63
N ARG A 88 -12.07 -8.76 1.84
CA ARG A 88 -11.73 -9.48 3.07
C ARG A 88 -13.00 -10.02 3.71
N PHE A 89 -12.94 -11.22 4.27
CA PHE A 89 -14.04 -11.82 5.02
C PHE A 89 -13.52 -12.86 5.99
N GLN A 90 -14.35 -13.21 6.97
CA GLN A 90 -14.09 -14.32 7.88
C GLN A 90 -14.82 -15.56 7.38
N ALA A 91 -14.20 -16.72 7.51
CA ALA A 91 -14.83 -17.98 7.15
C ALA A 91 -14.57 -19.09 8.18
N ALA A 92 -15.53 -19.99 8.35
CA ALA A 92 -15.41 -21.17 9.20
C ALA A 92 -16.03 -22.41 8.54
N ILE A 93 -15.41 -23.56 8.73
CA ILE A 93 -15.97 -24.84 8.28
C ILE A 93 -17.05 -25.26 9.27
N LEU A 94 -18.26 -25.56 8.79
CA LEU A 94 -19.35 -25.99 9.66
C LEU A 94 -19.36 -27.53 9.85
N PRO A 95 -19.95 -28.04 10.94
CA PRO A 95 -20.07 -29.47 11.15
C PRO A 95 -20.91 -30.16 10.07
N GLY A 96 -20.60 -31.43 9.81
CA GLY A 96 -21.37 -32.29 8.91
C GLY A 96 -20.78 -32.41 7.50
N ASN A 97 -19.57 -31.89 7.30
CA ASN A 97 -18.79 -32.16 6.10
C ASN A 97 -18.17 -33.56 6.15
N ASP A 98 -17.89 -34.16 4.98
CA ASP A 98 -17.05 -35.34 4.89
C ASP A 98 -15.63 -34.97 5.35
N PRO A 99 -15.08 -35.61 6.42
CA PRO A 99 -13.75 -35.29 6.92
C PRO A 99 -12.65 -35.44 5.86
N SER A 100 -12.86 -36.35 4.89
CA SER A 100 -11.93 -36.52 3.78
C SER A 100 -11.89 -35.33 2.84
N LYS A 101 -12.84 -34.37 2.90
CA LYS A 101 -12.86 -33.14 2.09
C LYS A 101 -12.28 -31.93 2.83
N ILE A 102 -11.96 -32.06 4.12
CA ILE A 102 -11.46 -30.97 4.97
C ILE A 102 -9.93 -30.85 4.85
N HIS A 103 -9.45 -30.56 3.65
CA HIS A 103 -8.03 -30.34 3.38
C HIS A 103 -7.88 -29.45 2.14
N TRP A 104 -6.88 -28.57 2.11
CA TRP A 104 -6.51 -27.71 0.99
C TRP A 104 -7.73 -27.02 0.36
N ILE A 105 -8.42 -26.21 1.15
CA ILE A 105 -9.65 -25.53 0.75
C ILE A 105 -9.32 -24.07 0.41
N GLY A 106 -9.63 -23.64 -0.82
CA GLY A 106 -9.42 -22.27 -1.28
C GLY A 106 -10.73 -21.57 -1.68
N PHE A 107 -10.64 -20.27 -1.91
CA PHE A 107 -11.74 -19.43 -2.38
C PHE A 107 -11.38 -18.72 -3.67
N ASN A 108 -12.41 -18.49 -4.49
CA ASN A 108 -12.39 -17.58 -5.60
C ASN A 108 -13.24 -16.34 -5.32
N VAL A 109 -12.82 -15.21 -5.87
CA VAL A 109 -13.58 -13.96 -5.85
C VAL A 109 -14.04 -13.61 -7.25
N GLY A 110 -15.18 -12.92 -7.37
CA GLY A 110 -15.74 -12.51 -8.64
C GLY A 110 -16.64 -11.28 -8.55
N VAL A 111 -17.23 -10.91 -9.69
CA VAL A 111 -18.31 -9.90 -9.79
C VAL A 111 -19.48 -10.45 -10.62
N SER A 112 -20.69 -9.94 -10.39
CA SER A 112 -21.89 -10.36 -11.11
C SER A 112 -22.88 -9.23 -11.38
N ASP A 113 -23.50 -9.29 -12.57
CA ASP A 113 -24.55 -8.39 -13.08
C ASP A 113 -26.00 -8.88 -12.84
N ASN A 114 -26.18 -9.85 -11.92
CA ASN A 114 -27.42 -10.62 -11.71
C ASN A 114 -27.81 -11.60 -12.83
N LYS A 115 -27.03 -11.76 -13.91
CA LYS A 115 -27.31 -12.72 -14.99
C LYS A 115 -26.20 -13.76 -15.16
N GLU A 116 -24.95 -13.35 -15.01
CA GLU A 116 -23.78 -14.21 -15.10
C GLU A 116 -22.79 -13.89 -13.97
N SER A 117 -22.01 -14.89 -13.56
CA SER A 117 -20.97 -14.74 -12.55
C SER A 117 -19.61 -15.08 -13.15
N MET A 118 -18.57 -14.38 -12.70
CA MET A 118 -17.22 -14.56 -13.24
C MET A 118 -16.17 -14.48 -12.16
N ASP A 119 -15.24 -15.45 -12.17
CA ASP A 119 -14.06 -15.47 -11.32
C ASP A 119 -13.08 -14.37 -11.77
N LEU A 120 -12.66 -13.50 -10.84
CA LEU A 120 -11.70 -12.39 -11.01
C LEU A 120 -10.27 -12.79 -10.58
N ILE A 121 -9.94 -14.07 -10.65
CA ILE A 121 -8.63 -14.58 -10.22
C ILE A 121 -7.74 -14.84 -11.43
N ASP A 122 -6.46 -14.45 -11.31
CA ASP A 122 -5.41 -14.95 -12.18
C ASP A 122 -5.14 -16.43 -11.85
N PRO A 123 -5.35 -17.38 -12.77
CA PRO A 123 -5.04 -18.79 -12.55
C PRO A 123 -3.56 -19.06 -12.23
N GLU A 124 -2.65 -18.09 -12.46
CA GLU A 124 -1.23 -18.19 -12.13
C GLU A 124 -0.87 -17.58 -10.76
N SER A 125 -1.69 -16.69 -10.18
CA SER A 125 -1.45 -16.14 -8.85
C SER A 125 -1.96 -17.12 -7.78
N GLY A 126 -1.08 -17.99 -7.30
CA GLY A 126 -1.37 -19.01 -6.29
C GLY A 126 -1.83 -18.43 -4.95
N ASN A 127 -3.08 -17.98 -4.85
CA ASN A 127 -3.75 -17.80 -3.57
C ASN A 127 -3.96 -19.20 -2.98
N GLY A 128 -2.96 -19.59 -2.19
CA GLY A 128 -2.90 -20.84 -1.45
C GLY A 128 -4.17 -21.05 -0.65
N ALA A 129 -4.44 -22.32 -0.35
CA ALA A 129 -5.62 -22.73 0.37
C ALA A 129 -5.86 -21.85 1.63
N ALA A 130 -7.04 -21.25 1.72
CA ALA A 130 -7.52 -20.54 2.92
C ALA A 130 -7.50 -21.45 4.15
N TRP A 131 -7.56 -22.77 3.94
CA TRP A 131 -7.25 -23.79 4.95
C TRP A 131 -6.28 -24.84 4.39
N GLY A 132 -5.14 -25.02 5.06
CA GLY A 132 -4.24 -26.18 4.85
C GLY A 132 -4.91 -27.48 5.29
N ASP A 133 -4.84 -27.80 6.58
CA ASP A 133 -5.72 -28.81 7.20
C ASP A 133 -6.77 -28.07 8.04
N GLY A 134 -8.03 -28.08 7.59
CA GLY A 134 -9.11 -27.31 8.21
C GLY A 134 -9.59 -27.91 9.54
N VAL A 135 -9.98 -27.06 10.48
CA VAL A 135 -10.65 -27.48 11.72
C VAL A 135 -12.07 -26.93 11.70
N GLU A 136 -13.06 -27.79 11.92
CA GLU A 136 -14.46 -27.36 12.04
C GLU A 136 -14.60 -26.30 13.14
N LEU A 137 -15.48 -25.32 12.92
CA LEU A 137 -15.82 -24.23 13.84
C LEU A 137 -14.66 -23.28 14.19
N LYS A 138 -13.52 -23.38 13.51
CA LYS A 138 -12.44 -22.40 13.62
C LYS A 138 -12.57 -21.32 12.55
N TRP A 139 -12.64 -20.06 12.96
CA TRP A 139 -12.65 -18.93 12.05
C TRP A 139 -11.24 -18.63 11.50
N VAL A 140 -11.19 -18.23 10.23
CA VAL A 140 -10.00 -17.71 9.57
C VAL A 140 -10.35 -16.43 8.84
N ASP A 141 -9.39 -15.50 8.77
CA ASP A 141 -9.48 -14.32 7.93
C ASP A 141 -9.02 -14.68 6.50
N VAL A 142 -9.86 -14.39 5.53
CA VAL A 142 -9.61 -14.62 4.10
C VAL A 142 -9.52 -13.28 3.41
N GLU A 143 -8.45 -13.09 2.64
CA GLU A 143 -8.22 -11.92 1.81
C GLU A 143 -8.00 -12.36 0.36
N LEU A 144 -8.79 -11.81 -0.56
CA LEU A 144 -8.70 -12.09 -1.99
C LEU A 144 -8.62 -10.77 -2.74
N LEU A 145 -7.53 -10.57 -3.46
CA LEU A 145 -7.32 -9.38 -4.27
C LEU A 145 -7.96 -9.56 -5.65
N PHE A 146 -8.46 -8.45 -6.20
CA PHE A 146 -9.02 -8.45 -7.55
C PHE A 146 -7.88 -8.44 -8.59
N ASN A 147 -8.04 -9.22 -9.66
CA ASN A 147 -7.25 -8.98 -10.86
C ASN A 147 -7.73 -7.67 -11.50
N GLU A 148 -6.92 -6.62 -11.39
CA GLU A 148 -7.32 -5.27 -11.85
C GLU A 148 -7.58 -5.21 -13.36
N THR A 149 -6.86 -5.99 -14.17
CA THR A 149 -7.06 -6.02 -15.63
C THR A 149 -8.42 -6.62 -15.98
N LEU A 150 -8.72 -7.79 -15.41
CA LEU A 150 -10.02 -8.45 -15.61
C LEU A 150 -11.16 -7.59 -15.05
N LEU A 151 -10.96 -6.96 -13.88
CA LEU A 151 -11.95 -6.06 -13.29
C LEU A 151 -12.23 -4.87 -14.20
N ALA A 152 -11.19 -4.21 -14.73
CA ALA A 152 -11.32 -3.07 -15.61
C ALA A 152 -12.04 -3.44 -16.92
N GLU A 153 -11.65 -4.55 -17.58
CA GLU A 153 -12.32 -5.05 -18.78
C GLU A 153 -13.82 -5.29 -18.53
N LYS A 154 -14.17 -5.89 -17.39
CA LYS A 154 -15.56 -6.20 -17.05
C LYS A 154 -16.37 -4.96 -16.77
N LEU A 155 -15.83 -4.01 -16.00
CA LEU A 155 -16.50 -2.74 -15.74
C LEU A 155 -16.78 -1.91 -17.01
N THR A 156 -16.12 -2.19 -18.14
CA THR A 156 -16.49 -1.58 -19.44
C THR A 156 -17.63 -2.29 -20.18
N THR A 157 -17.86 -3.57 -19.92
CA THR A 157 -18.91 -4.39 -20.56
C THR A 157 -20.26 -4.23 -19.86
N TYR A 158 -20.20 -3.93 -18.58
CA TYR A 158 -21.32 -3.92 -17.66
C TYR A 158 -21.83 -2.49 -17.44
N THR A 159 -23.09 -2.24 -17.83
CA THR A 159 -23.61 -0.88 -18.04
C THR A 159 -24.20 -0.19 -16.80
N SER A 160 -24.13 -0.80 -15.61
CA SER A 160 -24.68 -0.21 -14.40
C SER A 160 -23.92 -0.63 -13.14
N ASP A 161 -22.85 0.09 -12.78
CA ASP A 161 -22.24 0.13 -11.43
C ASP A 161 -22.40 -1.16 -10.61
N GLU A 162 -21.95 -2.29 -11.15
CA GLU A 162 -22.50 -3.58 -10.74
C GLU A 162 -22.17 -3.94 -9.30
N ARG A 163 -23.25 -4.16 -8.57
CA ARG A 163 -23.32 -4.05 -7.12
C ARG A 163 -23.09 -5.37 -6.43
N ASN A 164 -22.47 -6.39 -7.02
CA ASN A 164 -22.26 -7.64 -6.28
C ASN A 164 -20.81 -8.09 -6.37
N VAL A 165 -20.20 -8.30 -5.20
CA VAL A 165 -18.99 -9.11 -5.10
C VAL A 165 -19.41 -10.55 -4.90
N MET A 166 -18.72 -11.48 -5.53
CA MET A 166 -18.98 -12.92 -5.45
C MET A 166 -17.87 -13.61 -4.67
N ILE A 167 -18.23 -14.56 -3.81
CA ILE A 167 -17.30 -15.53 -3.22
C ILE A 167 -17.71 -16.93 -3.67
N LYS A 168 -16.73 -17.75 -4.04
CA LYS A 168 -16.91 -19.15 -4.42
C LYS A 168 -15.91 -20.01 -3.69
N LEU A 169 -16.38 -21.02 -2.98
CA LEU A 169 -15.50 -22.03 -2.38
C LEU A 169 -15.08 -23.05 -3.45
N GLY A 170 -13.80 -23.42 -3.48
CA GLY A 170 -13.26 -24.45 -4.37
C GLY A 170 -13.67 -25.89 -4.01
N ARG A 171 -14.83 -26.12 -3.37
CA ARG A 171 -15.27 -27.43 -2.89
C ARG A 171 -16.75 -27.70 -3.11
N ALA A 172 -17.02 -28.96 -3.50
CA ALA A 172 -18.35 -29.52 -3.69
C ALA A 172 -18.88 -30.32 -2.52
N GLU A 173 -20.20 -30.21 -2.35
CA GLU A 173 -20.95 -30.80 -1.24
C GLU A 173 -20.29 -30.39 0.09
N PHE A 174 -20.20 -29.08 0.31
CA PHE A 174 -19.44 -28.48 1.40
C PHE A 174 -20.26 -27.41 2.13
N ILE A 175 -20.15 -27.38 3.45
CA ILE A 175 -20.89 -26.48 4.33
C ILE A 175 -19.91 -25.58 5.08
N TYR A 176 -20.08 -24.27 4.96
CA TYR A 176 -19.22 -23.29 5.60
C TYR A 176 -20.02 -22.05 6.00
N ALA A 177 -19.47 -21.27 6.91
CA ALA A 177 -19.98 -19.96 7.27
C ALA A 177 -19.04 -18.88 6.73
N VAL A 178 -19.61 -17.74 6.37
CA VAL A 178 -18.87 -16.50 6.11
C VAL A 178 -19.47 -15.36 6.90
N ASP A 179 -18.64 -14.39 7.24
CA ASP A 179 -19.04 -13.20 7.96
C ASP A 179 -18.06 -12.03 7.74
N ASN A 180 -18.42 -10.82 8.19
CA ASN A 180 -17.59 -9.62 8.15
C ASN A 180 -17.04 -9.32 6.75
N ILE A 181 -17.92 -9.37 5.75
CA ILE A 181 -17.57 -9.12 4.36
C ILE A 181 -17.21 -7.65 4.18
N ARG A 182 -16.00 -7.37 3.71
CA ARG A 182 -15.45 -6.02 3.57
C ARG A 182 -14.75 -5.84 2.23
N LEU A 183 -14.94 -4.71 1.58
CA LEU A 183 -14.05 -4.30 0.50
C LEU A 183 -12.79 -3.64 1.06
N ILE A 184 -11.64 -3.96 0.47
CA ILE A 184 -10.34 -3.38 0.81
C ILE A 184 -10.14 -2.17 -0.08
N GLU A 185 -10.20 -0.95 0.46
CA GLU A 185 -9.86 0.24 -0.32
C GLU A 185 -8.42 0.15 -0.81
N LYS A 186 -8.19 0.55 -2.07
CA LYS A 186 -6.83 0.78 -2.54
C LYS A 186 -6.21 1.86 -1.66
N GLU A 187 -4.98 1.63 -1.22
CA GLU A 187 -4.15 2.73 -0.72
C GLU A 187 -4.17 3.84 -1.78
N ILE A 188 -4.34 5.08 -1.36
CA ILE A 188 -4.27 6.22 -2.28
C ILE A 188 -2.94 6.08 -3.02
N LYS A 189 -3.03 5.75 -4.31
CA LYS A 189 -1.87 5.63 -5.20
C LYS A 189 -1.27 7.03 -5.31
N ASP A 190 -0.37 7.37 -4.39
CA ASP A 190 0.79 8.13 -4.80
C ASP A 190 1.41 7.31 -5.95
N PRO A 191 1.67 7.92 -7.13
CA PRO A 191 2.36 7.23 -8.23
C PRO A 191 3.69 6.58 -7.82
N ASN A 192 4.19 6.87 -6.61
CA ASN A 192 5.30 6.24 -5.92
C ASN A 192 4.76 5.24 -4.88
N ALA A 193 4.38 4.01 -5.28
CA ALA A 193 3.71 3.00 -4.44
C ALA A 193 4.08 3.07 -2.94
N ILE A 194 3.11 3.37 -2.07
CA ILE A 194 3.32 3.48 -0.62
C ILE A 194 2.61 2.34 0.10
N PHE A 195 3.33 1.50 0.82
CA PHE A 195 2.74 0.73 1.91
C PHE A 195 2.74 1.58 3.17
N THR A 196 1.56 2.04 3.56
CA THR A 196 1.34 2.84 4.77
C THR A 196 0.76 2.01 5.93
N PHE A 197 0.34 0.77 5.64
CA PHE A 197 -0.34 -0.13 6.58
C PHE A 197 -1.68 0.39 7.15
N GLU A 198 -2.07 1.63 6.86
CA GLU A 198 -3.27 2.27 7.40
C GLU A 198 -4.56 1.56 6.99
N THR A 199 -4.56 0.94 5.80
CA THR A 199 -5.67 0.14 5.23
C THR A 199 -5.80 -1.23 5.86
N MET A 200 -4.79 -1.71 6.59
CA MET A 200 -4.76 -3.08 7.08
C MET A 200 -5.43 -3.18 8.45
N ASP A 201 -6.08 -4.33 8.71
CA ASP A 201 -6.60 -4.60 10.05
C ASP A 201 -5.43 -4.92 10.98
N LEU A 202 -5.59 -4.67 12.28
CA LEU A 202 -4.60 -5.04 13.27
C LEU A 202 -4.45 -6.57 13.33
N GLY A 203 -3.22 -7.05 13.54
CA GLY A 203 -2.88 -8.46 13.58
C GLY A 203 -2.21 -8.96 12.29
N VAL A 204 -2.27 -10.27 12.07
CA VAL A 204 -1.59 -10.94 10.95
C VAL A 204 -2.28 -10.60 9.62
N SER A 205 -1.47 -10.36 8.59
CA SER A 205 -1.95 -10.06 7.24
C SER A 205 -1.32 -11.02 6.23
N ASN A 206 -2.09 -11.51 5.26
CA ASN A 206 -1.53 -12.29 4.15
C ASN A 206 -0.63 -11.44 3.24
N ARG A 207 -0.74 -10.11 3.33
CA ARG A 207 0.10 -9.17 2.58
C ARG A 207 1.50 -9.01 3.18
N CYS A 208 1.70 -9.39 4.44
CA CYS A 208 2.96 -9.25 5.16
C CYS A 208 3.36 -10.58 5.81
N GLN A 209 4.48 -11.18 5.42
CA GLN A 209 4.88 -12.50 5.93
C GLN A 209 6.37 -12.57 6.28
N MET A 210 6.72 -13.48 7.18
CA MET A 210 8.10 -13.87 7.45
C MET A 210 8.31 -15.33 7.00
N PRO A 211 9.01 -15.57 5.88
CA PRO A 211 9.05 -16.88 5.25
C PRO A 211 9.89 -17.95 5.93
N TRP A 212 10.79 -17.57 6.83
CA TRP A 212 11.75 -18.49 7.43
C TRP A 212 11.57 -18.57 8.94
N ALA A 213 11.86 -17.48 9.65
CA ALA A 213 11.66 -17.39 11.09
C ALA A 213 11.23 -15.98 11.52
N GLY A 214 10.57 -15.92 12.67
CA GLY A 214 10.04 -14.68 13.23
C GLY A 214 8.54 -14.52 13.00
N SER A 215 8.04 -13.34 13.31
CA SER A 215 6.65 -12.96 13.14
C SER A 215 6.53 -11.51 12.69
N CYS A 216 5.50 -11.21 11.92
CA CYS A 216 5.11 -9.85 11.62
C CYS A 216 3.60 -9.65 11.72
N GLU A 217 3.17 -8.52 12.25
CA GLU A 217 1.77 -8.16 12.41
C GLU A 217 1.58 -6.64 12.33
N ILE A 218 0.39 -6.22 11.90
CA ILE A 218 0.01 -4.80 11.88
C ILE A 218 -0.41 -4.40 13.29
N VAL A 219 0.22 -3.36 13.82
CA VAL A 219 -0.04 -2.85 15.17
C VAL A 219 -0.40 -1.36 15.13
N GLU A 220 -0.98 -0.86 16.21
CA GLU A 220 -1.04 0.58 16.44
C GLU A 220 0.38 1.12 16.61
N ASN A 221 0.71 2.22 15.93
CA ASN A 221 2.00 2.87 16.05
C ASN A 221 2.14 3.50 17.45
N PRO A 222 3.04 3.01 18.33
CA PRO A 222 3.21 3.56 19.66
C PRO A 222 4.10 4.82 19.68
N TYR A 223 4.80 5.12 18.58
CA TYR A 223 5.81 6.19 18.49
C TYR A 223 5.43 7.23 17.43
N LYS A 224 4.34 7.97 17.65
CA LYS A 224 3.81 8.98 16.70
C LYS A 224 4.53 10.34 16.72
N THR A 225 5.75 10.39 17.26
CA THR A 225 6.53 11.62 17.36
C THR A 225 7.72 11.58 16.40
N GLY A 226 7.92 12.64 15.62
CA GLY A 226 9.04 12.75 14.70
C GLY A 226 8.60 12.69 13.24
N ILE A 227 9.35 11.94 12.42
CA ILE A 227 9.12 11.85 10.96
C ILE A 227 7.90 11.00 10.60
N ASN A 228 7.55 10.04 11.46
CA ASN A 228 6.43 9.15 11.26
C ASN A 228 5.32 9.53 12.24
N THR A 229 4.14 9.80 11.69
CA THR A 229 2.94 10.18 12.45
C THR A 229 1.75 9.26 12.16
N SER A 230 2.03 8.13 11.50
CA SER A 230 1.07 7.12 11.08
C SER A 230 0.34 6.53 12.28
N ASP A 231 -0.90 6.09 12.07
CA ASP A 231 -1.71 5.45 13.10
C ASP A 231 -1.36 3.98 13.26
N LYS A 232 -0.96 3.31 12.18
CA LYS A 232 -0.54 1.90 12.16
C LYS A 232 0.85 1.74 11.57
N CYS A 233 1.48 0.61 11.86
CA CYS A 233 2.73 0.19 11.24
C CYS A 233 2.88 -1.33 11.31
N LEU A 234 3.87 -1.87 10.60
CA LEU A 234 4.20 -3.29 10.64
C LEU A 234 5.22 -3.56 11.75
N HIS A 235 4.83 -4.31 12.77
CA HIS A 235 5.74 -4.82 13.81
C HIS A 235 6.37 -6.12 13.38
N ILE A 236 7.68 -6.24 13.57
CA ILE A 236 8.47 -7.37 13.11
C ILE A 236 9.38 -7.84 14.25
N VAL A 237 9.26 -9.12 14.60
CA VAL A 237 10.13 -9.82 15.55
C VAL A 237 11.01 -10.78 14.75
N ASN A 238 12.29 -10.44 14.63
CA ASN A 238 13.23 -11.12 13.77
C ASN A 238 14.34 -11.84 14.56
N PRO A 239 14.21 -13.16 14.81
CA PRO A 239 15.19 -13.90 15.60
C PRO A 239 16.53 -14.07 14.85
N GLU A 240 16.50 -14.07 13.51
CA GLU A 240 17.69 -14.19 12.67
C GLU A 240 17.65 -13.16 11.56
N CYS A 241 18.50 -13.26 10.56
CA CYS A 241 18.43 -12.40 9.37
C CYS A 241 17.29 -12.89 8.45
N SER A 242 16.06 -13.05 8.96
CA SER A 242 14.91 -13.41 8.12
C SER A 242 14.33 -12.17 7.45
N PRO A 243 13.94 -12.25 6.16
CA PRO A 243 13.28 -11.14 5.51
C PRO A 243 11.83 -11.03 5.97
N VAL A 244 11.28 -9.83 5.88
CA VAL A 244 9.85 -9.62 5.79
C VAL A 244 9.46 -9.48 4.32
N THR A 245 8.36 -10.08 3.90
CA THR A 245 7.86 -10.00 2.52
C THR A 245 6.57 -9.19 2.46
N LEU A 246 6.48 -8.28 1.50
CA LEU A 246 5.32 -7.46 1.21
C LEU A 246 4.76 -7.87 -0.16
N ALA A 247 3.56 -8.45 -0.18
CA ALA A 247 2.90 -8.87 -1.39
C ALA A 247 2.28 -7.67 -2.13
N ASN A 248 2.31 -7.74 -3.47
CA ASN A 248 1.75 -6.70 -4.35
C ASN A 248 2.36 -5.31 -4.12
N ALA A 249 3.70 -5.29 -4.18
CA ALA A 249 4.52 -4.11 -3.98
C ALA A 249 4.67 -3.21 -5.20
N LEU A 250 4.42 -3.74 -6.40
CA LEU A 250 4.44 -2.96 -7.62
C LEU A 250 3.04 -2.39 -7.93
N PRO A 251 2.91 -1.12 -8.32
CA PRO A 251 1.71 -0.59 -8.95
C PRO A 251 1.40 -1.32 -10.25
N ASP A 252 0.13 -1.30 -10.65
CA ASP A 252 -0.29 -1.97 -11.88
C ASP A 252 0.44 -1.46 -13.12
N GLY A 253 0.82 -2.40 -13.97
CA GLY A 253 1.56 -2.13 -15.19
C GLY A 253 2.98 -1.62 -14.98
N LYS A 254 3.48 -1.61 -13.74
CA LYS A 254 4.86 -1.24 -13.40
C LYS A 254 5.71 -2.47 -13.10
N ASN A 255 7.00 -2.32 -13.36
CA ASN A 255 8.02 -3.31 -13.09
C ASN A 255 9.12 -2.71 -12.21
N TRP A 256 9.95 -3.54 -11.60
CA TRP A 256 11.10 -3.07 -10.82
C TRP A 256 12.08 -2.19 -11.62
N SER A 257 12.11 -2.34 -12.95
CA SER A 257 12.91 -1.50 -13.85
C SER A 257 12.39 -0.07 -13.99
N ASP A 258 11.21 0.25 -13.45
CA ASP A 258 10.66 1.61 -13.45
C ASP A 258 11.12 2.43 -12.25
N TYR A 259 11.89 1.82 -11.32
CA TYR A 259 12.26 2.41 -10.03
C TYR A 259 13.77 2.38 -9.82
N LYS A 260 14.31 3.48 -9.28
CA LYS A 260 15.72 3.63 -8.92
C LYS A 260 16.01 3.26 -7.47
N GLY A 261 14.98 3.10 -6.65
CA GLY A 261 15.16 2.90 -5.22
C GLY A 261 13.87 2.63 -4.46
N ILE A 262 14.01 2.41 -3.16
CA ILE A 262 12.93 2.25 -2.20
C ILE A 262 13.29 3.04 -0.94
N ASN A 263 12.33 3.79 -0.42
CA ASN A 263 12.44 4.47 0.86
C ASN A 263 11.49 3.84 1.87
N PHE A 264 11.82 3.86 3.15
CA PHE A 264 10.89 3.47 4.23
C PHE A 264 11.38 4.03 5.56
N ASP A 265 10.49 4.09 6.54
CA ASP A 265 10.84 4.41 7.91
C ASP A 265 11.01 3.13 8.73
N ILE A 266 12.00 3.12 9.62
CA ILE A 266 12.23 2.04 10.58
C ILE A 266 12.37 2.60 12.00
N CYS A 267 11.75 1.93 12.97
CA CYS A 267 11.91 2.22 14.39
C CYS A 267 12.38 0.95 15.10
N PHE A 268 13.60 0.95 15.63
CA PHE A 268 14.12 -0.19 16.37
C PHE A 268 13.56 -0.21 17.80
N ILE A 269 12.97 -1.33 18.20
CA ILE A 269 12.42 -1.56 19.55
C ILE A 269 13.45 -2.32 20.40
N LYS A 270 14.12 -3.29 19.77
CA LYS A 270 15.15 -4.12 20.40
C LYS A 270 16.17 -4.57 19.36
N GLY A 271 17.42 -4.72 19.77
CA GLY A 271 18.44 -5.32 18.91
C GLY A 271 19.73 -5.62 19.66
N GLU A 272 20.32 -6.77 19.38
CA GLU A 272 21.69 -7.07 19.81
C GLU A 272 22.68 -6.38 18.87
N SER A 273 23.64 -5.62 19.41
CA SER A 273 24.64 -4.90 18.61
C SER A 273 24.03 -3.89 17.62
N LEU A 274 23.12 -3.04 18.07
CA LEU A 274 22.41 -2.04 17.24
C LEU A 274 23.25 -1.11 16.34
N PRO A 275 24.47 -0.65 16.70
CA PRO A 275 25.16 0.28 15.83
C PRO A 275 25.58 -0.43 14.54
N TRP A 276 25.20 0.18 13.41
CA TRP A 276 25.51 -0.21 12.04
C TRP A 276 24.86 -1.51 11.56
N GLY A 277 24.28 -1.50 10.38
CA GLY A 277 23.87 -2.74 9.72
C GLY A 277 23.42 -2.49 8.30
N SER A 278 23.37 -3.55 7.50
CA SER A 278 22.98 -3.49 6.10
C SER A 278 21.55 -3.99 5.92
N ILE A 279 20.88 -3.45 4.90
CA ILE A 279 19.58 -3.93 4.45
C ILE A 279 19.70 -4.36 3.00
N GLU A 280 19.12 -5.52 2.71
CA GLU A 280 18.97 -6.02 1.35
C GLU A 280 17.50 -5.95 0.96
N ILE A 281 17.26 -5.54 -0.28
CA ILE A 281 15.95 -5.63 -0.91
C ILE A 281 16.03 -6.48 -2.16
N GLY A 282 14.93 -7.14 -2.44
CA GLY A 282 14.80 -7.98 -3.61
C GLY A 282 13.38 -8.48 -3.79
N VAL A 283 13.23 -9.50 -4.64
CA VAL A 283 11.95 -10.19 -4.80
C VAL A 283 12.00 -11.60 -4.25
N ARG A 284 10.84 -12.07 -3.84
CA ARG A 284 10.61 -13.48 -3.56
C ARG A 284 9.65 -14.04 -4.60
N ALA A 285 10.12 -14.99 -5.41
CA ALA A 285 9.29 -15.69 -6.38
C ALA A 285 8.45 -16.79 -5.70
N ASP A 286 7.40 -17.25 -6.38
CA ASP A 286 6.43 -18.22 -5.85
C ASP A 286 7.06 -19.58 -5.52
N ASN A 287 8.17 -19.92 -6.19
CA ASN A 287 8.98 -21.10 -5.88
C ASN A 287 9.78 -20.96 -4.57
N GLY A 288 9.68 -19.82 -3.89
CA GLY A 288 10.35 -19.51 -2.64
C GLY A 288 11.76 -18.94 -2.81
N GLU A 289 12.27 -18.76 -4.03
CA GLU A 289 13.59 -18.20 -4.29
C GLU A 289 13.64 -16.69 -4.03
N HIS A 290 14.74 -16.23 -3.44
CA HIS A 290 14.97 -14.82 -3.12
C HIS A 290 16.05 -14.28 -4.06
N THR A 291 15.73 -13.21 -4.78
CA THR A 291 16.68 -12.55 -5.67
C THR A 291 16.87 -11.10 -5.22
N LYS A 292 18.06 -10.81 -4.70
CA LYS A 292 18.48 -9.47 -4.31
C LYS A 292 18.70 -8.59 -5.53
N PHE A 293 18.23 -7.34 -5.46
CA PHE A 293 18.53 -6.33 -6.49
C PHE A 293 18.86 -4.94 -5.94
N GLY A 294 18.82 -4.74 -4.61
CA GLY A 294 19.11 -3.43 -4.04
C GLY A 294 19.64 -3.47 -2.62
N SER A 295 20.31 -2.38 -2.25
CA SER A 295 20.91 -2.11 -0.94
C SER A 295 21.33 -0.63 -0.86
N VAL A 296 22.06 -0.26 0.19
CA VAL A 296 22.81 1.01 0.23
C VAL A 296 24.17 0.81 -0.39
N TYR A 297 24.55 1.71 -1.28
CA TYR A 297 25.85 1.70 -1.95
C TYR A 297 26.63 2.98 -1.61
N ASP A 298 27.95 2.83 -1.46
CA ASP A 298 28.86 3.96 -1.30
C ASP A 298 29.16 4.67 -2.63
N GLU A 299 30.04 5.68 -2.60
CA GLU A 299 30.46 6.44 -3.78
C GLU A 299 31.18 5.61 -4.86
N ASN A 300 31.68 4.41 -4.50
CA ASN A 300 32.33 3.47 -5.41
C ASN A 300 31.34 2.43 -5.95
N GLY A 301 30.08 2.46 -5.49
CA GLY A 301 29.05 1.49 -5.84
C GLY A 301 29.14 0.18 -5.06
N GLU A 302 29.92 0.14 -3.98
CA GLU A 302 30.07 -1.01 -3.09
C GLU A 302 29.02 -0.98 -1.98
N GLU A 303 28.56 -2.16 -1.55
CA GLU A 303 27.54 -2.24 -0.49
C GLU A 303 28.07 -1.74 0.85
N THR A 304 27.25 -0.98 1.55
CA THR A 304 27.61 -0.40 2.84
C THR A 304 26.47 -0.53 3.85
N ALA A 305 26.68 0.02 5.05
CA ALA A 305 25.68 0.04 6.10
C ALA A 305 24.49 0.93 5.67
N ALA A 306 23.28 0.42 5.86
CA ALA A 306 22.03 1.14 5.64
C ALA A 306 21.68 2.07 6.80
N TRP A 307 22.15 1.77 8.01
CA TRP A 307 22.03 2.65 9.16
C TRP A 307 23.35 2.71 9.94
N GLY A 308 23.50 3.77 10.74
CA GLY A 308 24.64 3.97 11.65
C GLY A 308 24.27 3.75 13.10
N GLU A 309 24.74 4.63 13.99
CA GLU A 309 24.21 4.68 15.36
C GLU A 309 22.73 5.06 15.33
N CYS A 310 21.90 4.29 16.05
CA CYS A 310 20.47 4.52 16.14
C CYS A 310 20.03 4.62 17.61
N THR A 311 18.93 5.32 17.84
CA THR A 311 18.27 5.36 19.15
C THR A 311 17.05 4.47 19.07
N LEU A 312 16.84 3.62 20.08
CA LEU A 312 15.61 2.83 20.18
C LEU A 312 14.38 3.74 20.26
N ASP A 313 13.23 3.21 19.88
CA ASP A 313 11.93 3.88 20.00
C ASP A 313 11.84 5.20 19.20
N THR A 314 12.75 5.37 18.22
CA THR A 314 12.84 6.55 17.37
C THR A 314 12.82 6.14 15.90
N TRP A 315 11.89 6.70 15.14
CA TRP A 315 11.82 6.50 13.69
C TRP A 315 13.01 7.14 12.98
N MET A 316 13.58 6.41 12.03
CA MET A 316 14.60 6.90 11.11
C MET A 316 14.24 6.54 9.66
N PRO A 317 14.56 7.43 8.71
CA PRO A 317 14.34 7.14 7.30
C PRO A 317 15.48 6.26 6.78
N ILE A 318 15.13 5.33 5.90
CA ILE A 318 16.05 4.50 5.14
C ILE A 318 15.80 4.74 3.66
N GLU A 319 16.89 4.90 2.91
CA GLU A 319 16.88 5.02 1.45
C GLU A 319 17.78 3.93 0.86
N LEU A 320 17.22 3.09 0.01
CA LEU A 320 17.94 2.02 -0.68
C LEU A 320 17.89 2.25 -2.19
N SER A 321 18.98 1.91 -2.87
CA SER A 321 19.05 1.98 -4.33
C SER A 321 18.78 0.62 -4.96
N ILE A 322 18.10 0.62 -6.09
CA ILE A 322 17.94 -0.53 -6.97
C ILE A 322 19.07 -0.48 -8.00
N LYS A 323 19.73 -1.63 -8.23
CA LYS A 323 20.73 -1.78 -9.29
C LYS A 323 20.06 -2.35 -10.54
N ASP A 324 19.95 -1.54 -11.58
CA ASP A 324 19.31 -1.91 -12.86
C ASP A 324 19.84 -3.23 -13.43
N ASN A 325 21.14 -3.50 -13.32
CA ASN A 325 21.75 -4.71 -13.83
C ASN A 325 21.40 -5.99 -13.04
N LEU A 326 20.79 -5.85 -11.85
CA LEU A 326 20.29 -6.96 -11.04
C LEU A 326 18.79 -7.22 -11.25
N VAL A 327 18.06 -6.28 -11.87
CA VAL A 327 16.66 -6.46 -12.26
C VAL A 327 16.58 -7.24 -13.57
N THR A 328 16.66 -8.56 -13.47
CA THR A 328 16.59 -9.47 -14.63
C THR A 328 15.14 -9.73 -15.06
N ASP A 329 14.96 -10.39 -16.22
CA ASP A 329 13.64 -10.74 -16.75
C ASP A 329 12.80 -11.60 -15.80
N ASN A 330 13.44 -12.43 -14.98
CA ASN A 330 12.78 -13.29 -13.99
C ASN A 330 12.40 -12.52 -12.71
N VAL A 331 12.91 -11.30 -12.54
CA VAL A 331 12.67 -10.45 -11.37
C VAL A 331 11.64 -9.36 -11.69
N LYS A 332 11.70 -8.78 -12.90
CA LYS A 332 11.04 -7.51 -13.26
C LYS A 332 9.56 -7.43 -12.88
N GLY A 333 8.82 -8.52 -13.03
CA GLY A 333 7.36 -8.59 -12.81
C GLY A 333 6.94 -9.29 -11.51
N VAL A 334 7.88 -9.73 -10.68
CA VAL A 334 7.52 -10.38 -9.40
C VAL A 334 7.01 -9.31 -8.45
N SER A 335 5.76 -9.43 -7.99
CA SER A 335 5.12 -8.39 -7.18
C SER A 335 5.46 -8.46 -5.69
N THR A 336 6.08 -9.54 -5.22
CA THR A 336 6.44 -9.72 -3.80
C THR A 336 7.83 -9.15 -3.51
N LEU A 337 7.87 -8.01 -2.83
CA LEU A 337 9.10 -7.40 -2.28
C LEU A 337 9.52 -8.16 -1.03
N TYR A 338 10.82 -8.36 -0.84
CA TYR A 338 11.37 -8.67 0.48
C TYR A 338 12.29 -7.55 0.97
N ILE A 339 12.27 -7.32 2.28
CA ILE A 339 13.19 -6.43 2.99
C ILE A 339 13.89 -7.27 4.05
N ARG A 340 15.22 -7.33 4.00
CA ARG A 340 16.03 -8.16 4.89
C ARG A 340 17.05 -7.31 5.64
N LEU A 341 16.90 -7.23 6.95
CA LEU A 341 17.96 -6.70 7.81
C LEU A 341 19.03 -7.78 7.98
N MET A 342 20.28 -7.42 7.70
CA MET A 342 21.43 -8.32 7.85
C MET A 342 21.92 -8.38 9.29
N LYS A 343 20.97 -8.54 10.23
CA LYS A 343 21.22 -8.72 11.67
C LYS A 343 20.20 -9.67 12.30
N ASN A 344 20.65 -10.35 13.34
CA ASN A 344 19.85 -11.30 14.12
C ASN A 344 19.28 -10.62 15.37
N ASN A 345 18.29 -11.24 16.00
CA ASN A 345 17.70 -10.82 17.27
C ASN A 345 17.24 -9.35 17.27
N MET A 346 16.56 -8.95 16.19
CA MET A 346 16.03 -7.60 15.99
C MET A 346 14.52 -7.57 16.23
N GLU A 347 14.03 -6.49 16.83
CA GLU A 347 12.61 -6.17 16.91
C GLU A 347 12.44 -4.73 16.45
N TYR A 348 11.59 -4.51 15.46
CA TYR A 348 11.46 -3.21 14.81
C TYR A 348 10.06 -2.99 14.25
N LEU A 349 9.73 -1.73 14.04
CA LEU A 349 8.57 -1.29 13.29
C LEU A 349 9.02 -0.80 11.91
N LEU A 350 8.22 -1.06 10.90
CA LEU A 350 8.43 -0.64 9.52
C LEU A 350 7.18 0.08 9.01
N ASP A 351 7.38 1.19 8.31
CA ASP A 351 6.28 1.99 7.75
C ASP A 351 6.72 2.84 6.55
N ASN A 352 5.77 3.46 5.85
CA ASN A 352 5.98 4.38 4.74
C ASN A 352 6.86 3.82 3.61
N VAL A 353 6.69 2.54 3.26
CA VAL A 353 7.49 1.90 2.21
C VAL A 353 7.11 2.46 0.86
N THR A 354 7.98 3.26 0.28
CA THR A 354 7.73 4.06 -0.92
C THR A 354 8.69 3.67 -2.04
N LEU A 355 8.18 3.36 -3.23
CA LEU A 355 9.04 3.16 -4.40
C LEU A 355 9.49 4.48 -5.00
N VAL A 356 10.79 4.60 -5.31
CA VAL A 356 11.36 5.81 -5.91
C VAL A 356 11.46 5.62 -7.43
N PRO A 357 10.64 6.29 -8.26
CA PRO A 357 10.65 6.08 -9.69
C PRO A 357 11.96 6.57 -10.31
N ILE A 358 12.35 5.92 -11.40
CA ILE A 358 13.29 6.51 -12.35
C ILE A 358 12.56 7.70 -12.96
N SER A 359 12.90 8.92 -12.53
CA SER A 359 12.34 10.13 -13.11
C SER A 359 12.67 10.12 -14.61
N SER A 360 11.64 10.23 -15.45
CA SER A 360 11.79 10.40 -16.90
C SER A 360 12.36 11.78 -17.21
N GLU A 361 13.61 12.09 -16.84
CA GLU A 361 14.28 13.37 -17.08
C GLU A 361 13.43 14.66 -16.93
N THR A 362 12.41 14.66 -16.06
CA THR A 362 11.58 15.85 -15.78
C THR A 362 11.84 16.43 -14.39
N ASP A 363 12.89 15.98 -13.71
CA ASP A 363 13.39 16.70 -12.55
C ASP A 363 13.80 18.11 -13.02
N ILE A 364 13.27 19.14 -12.35
CA ILE A 364 13.75 20.51 -12.49
C ILE A 364 15.19 20.51 -11.97
N LYS A 365 16.14 20.19 -12.85
CA LYS A 365 17.55 20.47 -12.60
C LYS A 365 17.64 21.98 -12.47
N ASN A 366 18.38 22.46 -11.46
CA ASN A 366 18.88 23.83 -11.50
C ASN A 366 19.63 23.98 -12.83
N SER A 367 18.96 24.56 -13.83
CA SER A 367 19.67 24.94 -15.04
C SER A 367 20.70 25.96 -14.57
N ILE A 368 21.98 25.62 -14.72
CA ILE A 368 23.05 26.60 -14.67
C ILE A 368 22.84 27.45 -15.92
N ILE A 369 21.89 28.39 -15.84
CA ILE A 369 21.74 29.41 -16.87
C ILE A 369 22.89 30.36 -16.65
N GLN A 370 23.93 30.23 -17.49
CA GLN A 370 25.00 31.20 -17.56
C GLN A 370 24.37 32.59 -17.77
N GLY A 371 24.70 33.53 -16.89
CA GLY A 371 24.25 34.91 -17.01
C GLY A 371 23.42 35.46 -15.86
N PHE A 372 22.72 34.63 -15.05
CA PHE A 372 22.02 35.13 -13.85
C PHE A 372 21.65 34.10 -12.77
N SER A 373 21.60 34.54 -11.51
CA SER A 373 21.09 33.79 -10.37
C SER A 373 19.89 34.50 -9.72
N VAL A 374 19.05 33.73 -9.05
CA VAL A 374 17.90 34.27 -8.31
C VAL A 374 17.83 33.62 -6.93
N VAL A 375 17.62 34.43 -5.90
CA VAL A 375 17.43 34.00 -4.51
C VAL A 375 16.17 34.65 -3.96
N GLY A 376 15.23 33.85 -3.46
CA GLY A 376 14.12 34.35 -2.66
C GLY A 376 14.58 34.61 -1.22
N VAL A 377 14.32 35.81 -0.70
CA VAL A 377 14.52 36.16 0.72
C VAL A 377 13.22 36.74 1.27
N LYS A 378 13.08 36.78 2.60
CA LYS A 378 11.84 37.25 3.24
C LYS A 378 11.53 38.72 2.86
N GLY A 379 10.58 38.91 1.93
CA GLY A 379 10.04 40.18 1.46
C GLY A 379 10.59 40.63 0.10
N GLU A 380 11.59 39.94 -0.46
CA GLU A 380 12.29 40.36 -1.67
C GLU A 380 12.79 39.18 -2.50
N THR A 381 12.86 39.38 -3.81
CA THR A 381 13.58 38.49 -4.74
C THR A 381 14.86 39.19 -5.16
N ILE A 382 15.99 38.53 -4.94
CA ILE A 382 17.31 39.02 -5.35
C ILE A 382 17.66 38.39 -6.68
N VAL A 383 17.80 39.21 -7.73
CA VAL A 383 18.26 38.79 -9.06
C VAL A 383 19.68 39.29 -9.25
N THR A 384 20.65 38.39 -9.45
CA THR A 384 22.04 38.76 -9.75
C THR A 384 22.34 38.46 -11.20
N LEU A 385 22.75 39.49 -11.95
CA LEU A 385 23.02 39.42 -13.39
C LEU A 385 24.53 39.52 -13.65
N GLU A 386 25.08 38.64 -14.48
CA GLU A 386 26.49 38.67 -14.90
C GLU A 386 26.73 39.67 -16.05
N LYS A 387 25.67 40.03 -16.79
CA LYS A 387 25.68 41.00 -17.90
C LYS A 387 24.33 41.71 -18.01
N ASP A 388 24.31 42.83 -18.72
CA ASP A 388 23.07 43.55 -19.03
C ASP A 388 22.10 42.67 -19.81
N MET A 389 20.89 42.47 -19.29
CA MET A 389 19.87 41.65 -19.93
C MET A 389 18.45 42.09 -19.59
N VAL A 390 17.48 41.65 -20.39
CA VAL A 390 16.06 41.84 -20.05
C VAL A 390 15.69 40.81 -18.98
N VAL A 391 15.14 41.30 -17.88
CA VAL A 391 14.55 40.50 -16.81
C VAL A 391 13.03 40.60 -16.94
N SER A 392 12.40 39.46 -17.16
CA SER A 392 10.95 39.29 -17.21
C SER A 392 10.49 38.44 -16.03
N ILE A 393 9.41 38.85 -15.39
CA ILE A 393 8.81 38.14 -14.26
C ILE A 393 7.33 37.95 -14.58
N VAL A 394 6.87 36.71 -14.47
CA VAL A 394 5.51 36.30 -14.79
C VAL A 394 4.96 35.49 -13.61
N THR A 395 3.71 35.68 -13.25
CA THR A 395 3.02 34.80 -12.29
C THR A 395 2.68 33.45 -12.94
N ILE A 396 2.36 32.45 -12.12
CA ILE A 396 2.04 31.10 -12.61
C ILE A 396 0.83 31.05 -13.56
N ASP A 397 -0.11 31.98 -13.42
CA ASP A 397 -1.27 32.15 -14.31
C ASP A 397 -0.93 32.86 -15.65
N GLY A 398 0.35 33.15 -15.89
CA GLY A 398 0.85 33.73 -17.14
C GLY A 398 0.82 35.26 -17.20
N LYS A 399 0.43 35.96 -16.12
CA LYS A 399 0.41 37.42 -16.10
C LYS A 399 1.82 38.00 -15.91
N GLN A 400 2.24 38.88 -16.82
CA GLN A 400 3.53 39.57 -16.74
C GLN A 400 3.50 40.66 -15.66
N ILE A 401 4.41 40.55 -14.69
CA ILE A 401 4.60 41.51 -13.59
C ILE A 401 5.69 42.52 -13.92
N LEU A 402 6.78 42.06 -14.54
CA LEU A 402 7.93 42.90 -14.90
C LEU A 402 8.47 42.45 -16.27
N SER A 403 8.94 43.40 -17.07
CA SER A 403 9.81 43.14 -18.22
C SER A 403 10.65 44.38 -18.47
N GLN A 404 11.90 44.36 -18.01
CA GLN A 404 12.78 45.52 -18.06
C GLN A 404 14.22 45.10 -18.36
N ARG A 405 14.93 45.93 -19.12
CA ARG A 405 16.38 45.79 -19.26
C ARG A 405 17.08 46.26 -17.99
N MET A 406 17.84 45.37 -17.36
CA MET A 406 18.59 45.60 -16.13
C MET A 406 20.08 45.44 -16.42
N VAL A 407 20.90 46.26 -15.74
CA VAL A 407 22.37 46.23 -15.87
C VAL A 407 22.98 45.06 -15.10
N ALA A 408 24.21 44.65 -15.42
CA ALA A 408 24.95 43.68 -14.63
C ALA A 408 25.03 44.08 -13.14
N GLY A 409 24.92 43.11 -12.23
CA GLY A 409 24.94 43.33 -10.79
C GLY A 409 23.73 42.75 -10.05
N LYS A 410 23.62 43.08 -8.77
CA LYS A 410 22.57 42.59 -7.86
C LYS A 410 21.39 43.55 -7.82
N HIS A 411 20.19 43.03 -8.01
CA HIS A 411 18.93 43.78 -8.00
C HIS A 411 17.97 43.17 -6.99
N ASN A 412 17.36 44.02 -6.17
CA ASN A 412 16.31 43.61 -5.24
C ASN A 412 14.95 43.98 -5.85
N ILE A 413 14.07 42.98 -5.97
CA ILE A 413 12.74 43.12 -6.55
C ILE A 413 11.73 42.71 -5.48
N SER A 414 10.95 43.68 -4.99
CA SER A 414 9.87 43.39 -4.05
C SER A 414 8.69 42.77 -4.79
N LEU A 415 8.35 41.53 -4.44
CA LEU A 415 7.19 40.80 -4.97
C LEU A 415 6.27 40.38 -3.81
N PRO A 416 4.95 40.41 -3.99
CA PRO A 416 4.02 39.78 -3.05
C PRO A 416 4.26 38.29 -2.90
N ALA A 417 3.69 37.68 -1.86
CA ALA A 417 3.77 36.24 -1.69
C ALA A 417 3.14 35.47 -2.86
N GLY A 418 3.82 34.41 -3.32
CA GLY A 418 3.38 33.65 -4.49
C GLY A 418 4.52 33.00 -5.29
N LEU A 419 4.11 32.35 -6.39
CA LEU A 419 4.99 31.65 -7.31
C LEU A 419 5.24 32.48 -8.57
N TYR A 420 6.51 32.69 -8.92
CA TYR A 420 6.91 33.49 -10.07
C TYR A 420 7.89 32.77 -10.99
N ILE A 421 7.73 32.98 -12.29
CA ILE A 421 8.62 32.52 -13.36
C ILE A 421 9.44 33.72 -13.83
N ILE A 422 10.76 33.60 -13.76
CA ILE A 422 11.72 34.64 -14.13
C ILE A 422 12.47 34.22 -15.40
N ASN A 423 12.43 35.08 -16.42
CA ASN A 423 13.05 34.86 -17.73
C ASN A 423 12.70 33.52 -18.36
N LYS A 424 11.47 33.06 -18.11
CA LYS A 424 10.88 31.79 -18.58
C LYS A 424 11.58 30.52 -18.08
N ASN A 425 12.65 30.65 -17.30
CA ASN A 425 13.60 29.56 -17.07
C ASN A 425 13.94 29.34 -15.58
N LYS A 426 13.55 30.23 -14.66
CA LYS A 426 13.70 30.04 -13.21
C LYS A 426 12.38 30.24 -12.48
N VAL A 427 12.12 29.43 -11.45
CA VAL A 427 10.94 29.58 -10.58
C VAL A 427 11.41 30.02 -9.20
N VAL A 428 10.71 30.99 -8.61
CA VAL A 428 10.93 31.42 -7.22
C VAL A 428 9.63 31.25 -6.45
N VAL A 429 9.75 30.66 -5.25
CA VAL A 429 8.67 30.49 -4.29
C VAL A 429 8.87 31.48 -3.16
N TYR A 430 7.81 32.22 -2.82
CA TYR A 430 7.74 33.05 -1.63
C TYR A 430 6.64 32.58 -0.68
#